data_AF-A0A3L8B7F9-F1
#
_entry.id   AF-A0A3L8B7F9-F1
#
_cell.length_a   1.000
_cell.length_b   1.000
_cell.length_c   1.000
_cell.angle_alpha   90.00
_cell.angle_beta   90.00
_cell.angle_gamma   90.00
#
_symmetry.space_group_name_H-M   'P 1'
#
loop_
_entity.id
_entity.type
_entity.pdbx_description
1 polymer ?
#
loop_
_entity_poly.entity_id
_entity_poly.type
_entity_poly.pdbx_seq_one_letter_code
_entity_poly.pdbx_strand_id
1 'polypeptide(L)'
;MGIKQFKQQNGFTLVELIAVVAIISMIAVYITIEINQSSDDAKIGLATAFLTSNVPSAISSYRARHLSSCVTMVNPENNGDDLDGDGVVTVKDLLMARGLASTTPWADEWEATFDNATREITLVFPLTGTNAGDVAAALTSNLENRSQIVSIDNGLDENATSGDITIVYSCS
;
A
#
# COMPACT_ATOMS: atom_id res chain seq x y z
N MET A 1 -48.26 16.16 57.41
CA MET A 1 -47.20 17.11 57.03
C MET A 1 -45.95 16.30 56.72
N GLY A 2 -45.70 16.01 55.44
CA GLY A 2 -44.64 15.08 55.02
C GLY A 2 -43.36 15.83 54.65
N ILE A 3 -42.29 15.62 55.41
CA ILE A 3 -40.98 16.21 55.15
C ILE A 3 -40.31 15.38 54.05
N LYS A 4 -40.18 15.95 52.84
CA LYS A 4 -39.41 15.34 51.75
C LYS A 4 -37.92 15.48 52.09
N GLN A 5 -37.24 14.36 52.32
CA GLN A 5 -35.77 14.33 52.45
C GLN A 5 -35.13 14.63 51.09
N PHE A 6 -34.28 15.66 51.03
CA PHE A 6 -33.41 15.91 49.89
C PHE A 6 -32.23 14.92 49.95
N LYS A 7 -32.13 14.08 48.92
CA LYS A 7 -31.05 13.11 48.74
C LYS A 7 -29.75 13.87 48.47
N GLN A 8 -28.78 13.75 49.36
CA GLN A 8 -27.49 14.39 49.28
C GLN A 8 -26.73 13.84 48.07
N GLN A 9 -26.41 14.69 47.09
CA GLN A 9 -25.58 14.32 45.96
C GLN A 9 -24.12 14.45 46.37
N ASN A 10 -23.42 13.32 46.47
CA ASN A 10 -21.96 13.32 46.64
C ASN A 10 -21.34 13.76 45.32
N GLY A 11 -20.97 15.05 45.23
CA GLY A 11 -20.21 15.57 44.11
C GLY A 11 -18.80 14.96 44.09
N PHE A 12 -18.30 14.68 42.89
CA PHE A 12 -16.93 14.22 42.70
C PHE A 12 -15.94 15.26 43.25
N THR A 13 -14.91 14.77 43.92
CA THR A 13 -13.85 15.65 44.42
C THR A 13 -12.98 16.14 43.26
N LEU A 14 -12.44 17.35 43.37
CA LEU A 14 -11.56 17.93 42.34
C LEU A 14 -10.35 17.01 42.05
N VAL A 15 -9.85 16.32 43.07
CA VAL A 15 -8.74 15.35 42.96
C VAL A 15 -9.15 14.11 42.15
N GLU A 16 -10.34 13.55 42.37
CA GLU A 16 -10.85 12.44 41.54
C GLU A 16 -10.94 12.84 40.06
N LEU A 17 -11.36 14.08 39.77
CA LEU A 17 -11.48 14.55 38.40
C LEU A 17 -10.11 14.62 37.71
N ILE A 18 -9.09 15.14 38.40
CA ILE A 18 -7.73 15.19 37.85
C ILE A 18 -7.17 13.77 37.64
N ALA A 19 -7.40 12.86 38.60
CA ALA A 19 -6.95 11.47 38.48
C ALA A 19 -7.58 10.77 37.27
N VAL A 20 -8.89 10.95 37.05
CA VAL A 20 -9.59 10.37 35.89
C VAL A 20 -9.06 10.95 34.57
N VAL A 21 -8.86 12.27 34.48
CA VAL A 21 -8.33 12.89 33.26
C VAL A 21 -6.91 12.41 32.97
N ALA A 22 -6.07 12.25 33.99
CA ALA A 22 -4.70 11.74 33.82
C ALA A 22 -4.67 10.28 33.31
N ILE A 23 -5.58 9.43 33.78
CA ILE A 23 -5.68 8.05 33.30
C ILE A 23 -6.18 8.02 31.85
N ILE A 24 -7.22 8.79 31.53
CA ILE A 24 -7.78 8.84 30.17
C ILE A 24 -6.76 9.37 29.17
N SER A 25 -6.00 10.42 29.52
CA SER A 25 -4.98 10.97 28.63
C SER A 25 -3.83 9.98 28.36
N MET A 26 -3.40 9.23 29.38
CA MET A 26 -2.39 8.18 29.19
C MET A 26 -2.89 7.08 28.26
N ILE A 27 -4.13 6.62 28.43
CA ILE A 27 -4.73 5.59 27.58
C ILE A 27 -4.86 6.08 26.13
N ALA A 28 -5.30 7.34 25.93
CA ALA A 28 -5.47 7.90 24.60
C ALA A 28 -4.15 7.96 23.82
N VAL A 29 -3.04 8.33 24.47
CA VAL A 29 -1.70 8.34 23.84
C VAL A 29 -1.29 6.94 23.41
N TYR A 30 -1.46 5.94 24.30
CA TYR A 30 -1.08 4.56 24.00
C TYR A 30 -1.87 3.99 22.81
N ILE A 31 -3.20 4.17 22.81
CA ILE A 31 -4.07 3.73 21.70
C ILE A 31 -3.66 4.37 20.37
N THR A 32 -3.29 5.66 20.39
CA THR A 32 -2.90 6.37 19.16
C THR A 32 -1.63 5.80 18.54
N ILE A 33 -0.64 5.42 19.36
CA ILE A 33 0.61 4.81 18.87
C ILE A 33 0.34 3.42 18.27
N GLU A 34 -0.44 2.59 18.97
CA GLU A 34 -0.72 1.22 18.54
C GLU A 34 -1.58 1.17 17.26
N ILE A 35 -2.56 2.08 17.13
CA ILE A 35 -3.35 2.22 15.90
C ILE A 35 -2.47 2.63 14.70
N ASN A 36 -1.49 3.50 14.92
CA ASN A 36 -0.60 3.92 13.83
C ASN A 36 0.29 2.77 13.33
N GLN A 37 0.86 1.97 14.23
CA GLN A 37 1.67 0.80 13.85
C GLN A 37 0.81 -0.29 13.19
N SER A 38 -0.38 -0.55 13.73
CA SER A 38 -1.33 -1.52 13.16
C SER A 38 -1.78 -1.15 11.74
N SER A 39 -1.90 0.15 11.46
CA SER A 39 -2.21 0.68 10.14
C SER A 39 -1.08 0.43 9.14
N ASP A 40 0.18 0.63 9.55
CA ASP A 40 1.35 0.42 8.68
C ASP A 40 1.56 -1.06 8.36
N ASP A 41 1.42 -1.97 9.35
CA ASP A 41 1.48 -3.42 9.11
C ASP A 41 0.39 -3.89 8.14
N ALA A 42 -0.83 -3.36 8.27
CA ALA A 42 -1.91 -3.65 7.34
C ALA A 42 -1.59 -3.17 5.92
N LYS A 43 -1.00 -1.99 5.77
CA LYS A 43 -0.55 -1.47 4.46
C LYS A 43 0.57 -2.31 3.86
N ILE A 44 1.55 -2.75 4.65
CA ILE A 44 2.60 -3.68 4.21
C ILE A 44 1.97 -4.99 3.72
N GLY A 45 0.98 -5.52 4.44
CA GLY A 45 0.25 -6.72 4.03
C GLY A 45 -0.49 -6.53 2.71
N LEU A 46 -1.18 -5.40 2.53
CA LEU A 46 -1.87 -5.05 1.29
C LEU A 46 -0.90 -4.84 0.12
N ALA A 47 0.22 -4.16 0.34
CA ALA A 47 1.26 -3.94 -0.67
C ALA A 47 1.92 -5.27 -1.07
N THR A 48 2.19 -6.13 -0.09
CA THR A 48 2.70 -7.49 -0.34
C THR A 48 1.70 -8.27 -1.19
N ALA A 49 0.41 -8.25 -0.87
CA ALA A 49 -0.62 -8.94 -1.66
C ALA A 49 -0.75 -8.35 -3.08
N PHE A 50 -0.66 -7.02 -3.19
CA PHE A 50 -0.67 -6.32 -4.47
C PHE A 50 0.47 -6.81 -5.37
N LEU A 51 1.72 -6.78 -4.86
CA LEU A 51 2.92 -7.14 -5.61
C LEU A 51 3.06 -8.66 -5.85
N THR A 52 2.72 -9.51 -4.87
CA THR A 52 2.90 -10.97 -4.99
C THR A 52 1.76 -11.69 -5.71
N SER A 53 0.54 -11.15 -5.69
CA SER A 53 -0.64 -11.84 -6.20
C SER A 53 -1.32 -11.05 -7.31
N ASN A 54 -1.64 -9.78 -7.07
CA ASN A 54 -2.44 -9.00 -8.02
C ASN A 54 -1.65 -8.68 -9.29
N VAL A 55 -0.39 -8.25 -9.16
CA VAL A 55 0.46 -7.91 -10.32
C VAL A 55 0.69 -9.14 -11.22
N PRO A 56 1.18 -10.29 -10.72
CA PRO A 56 1.34 -11.48 -11.56
C PRO A 56 0.02 -12.00 -12.14
N SER A 57 -1.09 -11.88 -11.41
CA SER A 57 -2.42 -12.26 -11.90
C SER A 57 -2.86 -11.37 -13.06
N ALA A 58 -2.66 -10.05 -12.96
CA ALA A 58 -2.97 -9.10 -14.03
C ALA A 58 -2.11 -9.36 -15.28
N ILE A 59 -0.80 -9.61 -15.10
CA ILE A 59 0.11 -9.97 -16.20
C ILE A 59 -0.36 -11.27 -16.88
N SER A 60 -0.65 -12.32 -16.10
CA SER A 60 -1.14 -13.58 -16.64
C SER A 60 -2.49 -13.42 -17.36
N SER A 61 -3.39 -12.61 -16.80
CA SER A 61 -4.71 -12.30 -17.39
C SER A 61 -4.56 -11.55 -18.71
N TYR A 62 -3.65 -10.58 -18.77
CA TYR A 62 -3.31 -9.90 -20.02
C TYR A 62 -2.78 -10.89 -21.05
N ARG A 63 -1.79 -11.68 -20.67
CA ARG A 63 -1.12 -12.65 -21.55
C ARG A 63 -2.10 -13.68 -22.13
N ALA A 64 -3.03 -14.16 -21.32
CA ALA A 64 -4.08 -15.10 -21.76
C ALA A 64 -4.97 -14.53 -22.89
N ARG A 65 -5.14 -13.21 -22.95
CA ARG A 65 -5.95 -12.53 -23.98
C ARG A 65 -5.15 -12.10 -25.21
N HIS A 66 -3.82 -12.11 -25.13
CA HIS A 66 -2.93 -11.61 -26.17
C HIS A 66 -2.01 -12.72 -26.69
N LEU A 67 -2.59 -13.85 -27.09
CA LEU A 67 -1.89 -14.99 -27.70
C LEU A 67 -0.70 -15.50 -26.86
N SER A 68 -0.85 -15.47 -25.54
CA SER A 68 0.21 -15.83 -24.58
C SER A 68 1.45 -14.93 -24.63
N SER A 69 1.31 -13.66 -25.04
CA SER A 69 2.41 -12.70 -25.16
C SER A 69 2.09 -11.35 -24.49
N CYS A 70 3.13 -10.65 -24.01
CA CYS A 70 3.05 -9.24 -23.59
C CYS A 70 3.55 -8.25 -24.64
N VAL A 71 3.98 -8.69 -25.83
CA VAL A 71 4.60 -7.82 -26.84
C VAL A 71 3.69 -6.66 -27.28
N THR A 72 2.37 -6.82 -27.16
CA THR A 72 1.41 -5.75 -27.44
C THR A 72 1.48 -4.59 -26.44
N MET A 73 2.11 -4.77 -25.27
CA MET A 73 2.34 -3.70 -24.28
C MET A 73 3.39 -2.66 -24.72
N VAL A 74 4.12 -2.90 -25.82
CA VAL A 74 5.11 -1.94 -26.36
C VAL A 74 4.45 -0.64 -26.82
N ASN A 75 3.22 -0.72 -27.33
CA ASN A 75 2.44 0.43 -27.78
C ASN A 75 1.09 0.43 -27.06
N PRO A 76 1.06 0.77 -25.76
CA PRO A 76 -0.12 0.64 -24.92
C PRO A 76 -1.35 1.41 -25.45
N GLU A 77 -1.12 2.54 -26.12
CA GLU A 77 -2.14 3.39 -26.75
C GLU A 77 -2.97 2.71 -27.84
N ASN A 78 -2.48 1.60 -28.40
CA ASN A 78 -3.22 0.81 -29.39
C ASN A 78 -4.00 -0.36 -28.77
N ASN A 79 -3.85 -0.60 -27.46
CA ASN A 79 -4.27 -1.83 -26.81
C ASN A 79 -5.13 -1.62 -25.56
N GLY A 80 -5.46 -0.39 -25.20
CA GLY A 80 -6.25 -0.06 -24.02
C GLY A 80 -6.90 1.31 -24.08
N ASP A 81 -7.68 1.59 -23.03
CA ASP A 81 -8.25 2.90 -22.73
C ASP A 81 -7.46 3.53 -21.58
N ASP A 82 -7.47 4.86 -21.48
CA ASP A 82 -6.96 5.60 -20.33
C ASP A 82 -7.91 5.38 -19.13
N LEU A 83 -7.42 4.72 -18.09
CA LEU A 83 -8.21 4.31 -16.92
C LEU A 83 -7.90 5.12 -15.66
N ASP A 84 -6.77 5.81 -15.59
CA ASP A 84 -6.44 6.70 -14.47
C ASP A 84 -6.75 8.19 -14.75
N GLY A 85 -7.05 8.53 -16.00
CA GLY A 85 -7.53 9.83 -16.42
C GLY A 85 -6.42 10.87 -16.63
N ASP A 86 -5.18 10.44 -16.79
CA ASP A 86 -4.03 11.33 -17.02
C ASP A 86 -3.88 11.80 -18.49
N GLY A 87 -4.70 11.23 -19.39
CA GLY A 87 -4.70 11.53 -20.82
C GLY A 87 -3.71 10.72 -21.65
N VAL A 88 -3.03 9.72 -21.06
CA VAL A 88 -2.00 8.89 -21.68
C VAL A 88 -2.27 7.41 -21.37
N VAL A 89 -2.41 6.58 -22.39
CA VAL A 89 -2.53 5.12 -22.17
C VAL A 89 -1.14 4.54 -21.97
N THR A 90 -0.91 3.91 -20.82
CA THR A 90 0.37 3.33 -20.40
C THR A 90 0.23 1.82 -20.12
N VAL A 91 1.34 1.16 -19.77
CA VAL A 91 1.29 -0.25 -19.34
C VAL A 91 0.49 -0.41 -18.03
N LYS A 92 0.47 0.62 -17.18
CA LYS A 92 -0.35 0.67 -15.97
C LYS A 92 -1.83 0.53 -16.32
N ASP A 93 -2.33 1.27 -17.30
CA ASP A 93 -3.73 1.16 -17.75
C ASP A 93 -4.09 -0.23 -18.23
N LEU A 94 -3.20 -0.85 -19.01
CA LEU A 94 -3.39 -2.21 -19.48
C LEU A 94 -3.50 -3.21 -18.32
N LEU A 95 -2.73 -3.01 -17.24
CA LEU A 95 -2.79 -3.84 -16.03
C LEU A 95 -4.00 -3.51 -15.16
N MET A 96 -4.38 -2.24 -15.03
CA MET A 96 -5.60 -1.79 -14.35
C MET A 96 -6.85 -2.38 -15.01
N ALA A 97 -6.87 -2.44 -16.34
CA ALA A 97 -7.92 -3.11 -17.11
C ALA A 97 -8.03 -4.61 -16.81
N ARG A 98 -7.05 -5.20 -16.09
CA ARG A 98 -7.03 -6.59 -15.63
C ARG A 98 -7.27 -6.73 -14.12
N GLY A 99 -7.64 -5.66 -13.43
CA GLY A 99 -8.03 -5.67 -12.02
C GLY A 99 -6.95 -5.20 -11.05
N LEU A 100 -5.89 -4.55 -11.54
CA LEU A 100 -4.94 -3.86 -10.67
C LEU A 100 -5.54 -2.55 -10.15
N ALA A 101 -5.26 -2.21 -8.90
CA ALA A 101 -5.68 -0.94 -8.32
C ALA A 101 -4.86 0.22 -8.91
N SER A 102 -5.47 1.40 -9.05
CA SER A 102 -4.79 2.59 -9.60
C SER A 102 -3.68 3.11 -8.69
N THR A 103 -3.85 2.97 -7.37
CA THR A 103 -2.93 3.51 -6.36
C THR A 103 -2.40 2.45 -5.41
N THR A 104 -1.29 2.77 -4.74
CA THR A 104 -0.72 1.97 -3.64
C THR A 104 -1.59 2.06 -2.37
N PRO A 105 -1.34 1.22 -1.34
CA PRO A 105 -2.01 1.36 -0.03
C PRO A 105 -1.76 2.71 0.68
N TRP A 106 -0.78 3.49 0.22
CA TRP A 106 -0.50 4.85 0.70
C TRP A 106 -1.18 5.94 -0.15
N ALA A 107 -2.01 5.52 -1.12
CA ALA A 107 -2.66 6.38 -2.11
C ALA A 107 -1.68 7.09 -3.05
N ASP A 108 -0.47 6.56 -3.21
CA ASP A 108 0.51 7.04 -4.18
C ASP A 108 0.28 6.38 -5.55
N GLU A 109 0.66 7.08 -6.62
CA GLU A 109 0.56 6.59 -8.00
C GLU A 109 1.79 5.75 -8.35
N TRP A 110 1.60 4.50 -8.75
CA TRP A 110 2.69 3.64 -9.23
C TRP A 110 2.77 3.65 -10.76
N GLU A 111 3.93 3.30 -11.30
CA GLU A 111 4.17 3.25 -12.74
C GLU A 111 4.57 1.86 -13.20
N ALA A 112 4.28 1.52 -14.45
CA ALA A 112 4.77 0.31 -15.09
C ALA A 112 5.24 0.58 -16.51
N THR A 113 6.30 -0.10 -16.89
CA THR A 113 6.86 -0.09 -18.24
C THR A 113 7.15 -1.51 -18.71
N PHE A 114 7.15 -1.73 -20.02
CA PHE A 114 7.45 -3.03 -20.64
C PHE A 114 8.69 -2.92 -21.52
N ASP A 115 9.66 -3.80 -21.29
CA ASP A 115 10.84 -3.95 -22.15
C ASP A 115 10.64 -5.12 -23.11
N ASN A 116 10.60 -4.84 -24.41
CA ASN A 116 10.42 -5.84 -25.46
C ASN A 116 11.65 -6.75 -25.66
N ALA A 117 12.85 -6.24 -25.35
CA ALA A 117 14.09 -6.99 -25.54
C ALA A 117 14.22 -8.10 -24.49
N THR A 118 13.93 -7.79 -23.23
CA THR A 118 14.00 -8.75 -22.12
C THR A 118 12.66 -9.45 -21.85
N ARG A 119 11.56 -8.92 -22.39
CA ARG A 119 10.16 -9.36 -22.11
C ARG A 119 9.79 -9.24 -20.65
N GLU A 120 10.22 -8.15 -20.04
CA GLU A 120 10.02 -7.88 -18.62
C GLU A 120 9.12 -6.66 -18.43
N ILE A 121 8.38 -6.67 -17.32
CA ILE A 121 7.57 -5.54 -16.86
C ILE A 121 8.26 -4.97 -15.63
N THR A 122 8.69 -3.72 -15.73
CA THR A 122 9.29 -2.98 -14.62
C THR A 122 8.21 -2.15 -13.96
N LEU A 123 7.94 -2.43 -12.69
CA LEU A 123 6.99 -1.70 -11.87
C LEU A 123 7.74 -0.83 -10.87
N VAL A 124 7.48 0.47 -10.89
CA VAL A 124 8.01 1.44 -9.93
C VAL A 124 6.93 1.69 -8.88
N PHE A 125 7.20 1.24 -7.66
CA PHE A 125 6.25 1.29 -6.55
C PHE A 125 6.71 2.34 -5.54
N PRO A 126 6.08 3.53 -5.49
CA PRO A 126 6.45 4.56 -4.53
C PRO A 126 6.03 4.17 -3.13
N LEU A 127 6.87 4.55 -2.18
CA LEU A 127 6.63 4.46 -0.75
C LEU A 127 6.77 5.84 -0.14
N THR A 128 5.74 6.29 0.56
CA THR A 128 5.77 7.53 1.34
C THR A 128 5.43 7.24 2.80
N GLY A 129 6.15 7.90 3.71
CA GLY A 129 5.90 7.82 5.14
C GLY A 129 7.15 7.77 5.98
N THR A 130 7.02 8.03 7.29
CA THR A 130 8.15 8.16 8.23
C THR A 130 9.06 6.92 8.28
N ASN A 131 8.55 5.74 7.91
CA ASN A 131 9.27 4.47 7.96
C ASN A 131 9.37 3.82 6.56
N ALA A 132 9.48 4.62 5.48
CA ALA A 132 9.51 4.07 4.11
C ALA A 132 10.69 3.10 3.91
N GLY A 133 11.84 3.35 4.55
CA GLY A 133 12.98 2.42 4.58
C GLY A 133 12.66 1.04 5.16
N ASP A 134 12.06 1.00 6.36
CA ASP A 134 11.66 -0.25 7.02
C ASP A 134 10.59 -1.01 6.22
N VAL A 135 9.60 -0.27 5.70
CA VAL A 135 8.56 -0.81 4.80
C VAL A 135 9.21 -1.44 3.57
N ALA A 136 10.22 -0.77 2.99
CA ALA A 136 10.88 -1.27 1.80
C ALA A 136 11.69 -2.53 2.05
N ALA A 137 12.40 -2.58 3.18
CA ALA A 137 13.11 -3.78 3.61
C ALA A 137 12.14 -4.96 3.84
N ALA A 138 11.00 -4.70 4.50
CA ALA A 138 9.97 -5.72 4.75
C ALA A 138 9.35 -6.23 3.44
N LEU A 139 9.01 -5.34 2.51
CA LEU A 139 8.48 -5.71 1.20
C LEU A 139 9.51 -6.52 0.40
N THR A 140 10.77 -6.08 0.35
CA THR A 140 11.84 -6.81 -0.34
C THR A 140 11.95 -8.24 0.20
N SER A 141 12.00 -8.41 1.52
CA SER A 141 12.05 -9.73 2.15
C SER A 141 10.83 -10.60 1.81
N ASN A 142 9.63 -10.03 1.72
CA ASN A 142 8.40 -10.77 1.38
C ASN A 142 8.33 -11.19 -0.10
N LEU A 143 9.01 -10.44 -0.97
CA LEU A 143 9.06 -10.61 -2.42
C LEU A 143 10.22 -11.49 -2.89
N GLU A 144 11.25 -11.67 -2.05
CA GLU A 144 12.38 -12.55 -2.36
C GLU A 144 11.94 -13.98 -2.71
N ASN A 145 12.68 -14.61 -3.62
CA ASN A 145 12.50 -16.01 -4.05
C ASN A 145 11.15 -16.33 -4.74
N ARG A 146 10.42 -15.32 -5.22
CA ARG A 146 9.21 -15.53 -6.03
C ARG A 146 9.58 -15.78 -7.49
N SER A 147 9.10 -16.88 -8.06
CA SER A 147 9.46 -17.30 -9.42
C SER A 147 9.03 -16.34 -10.54
N GLN A 148 8.11 -15.42 -10.26
CA GLN A 148 7.60 -14.43 -11.22
C GLN A 148 8.40 -13.13 -11.21
N ILE A 149 9.20 -12.90 -10.16
CA ILE A 149 10.01 -11.71 -9.95
C ILE A 149 11.43 -12.02 -10.40
N VAL A 150 11.94 -11.22 -11.34
CA VAL A 150 13.30 -11.34 -11.89
C VAL A 150 14.30 -10.63 -10.98
N SER A 151 13.98 -9.40 -10.59
CA SER A 151 14.82 -8.59 -9.70
C SER A 151 13.99 -7.60 -8.90
N ILE A 152 14.53 -7.21 -7.76
CA ILE A 152 14.00 -6.17 -6.89
C ILE A 152 15.15 -5.20 -6.64
N ASP A 153 14.93 -3.93 -6.92
CA ASP A 153 15.86 -2.86 -6.58
C ASP A 153 15.23 -2.00 -5.48
N ASN A 154 15.87 -2.03 -4.31
CA ASN A 154 15.50 -1.21 -3.16
C ASN A 154 16.47 -0.03 -3.07
N GLY A 155 16.03 1.14 -3.53
CA GLY A 155 16.82 2.38 -3.49
C GLY A 155 16.77 3.11 -2.14
N LEU A 156 16.12 2.55 -1.12
CA LEU A 156 15.83 3.22 0.14
C LEU A 156 16.76 2.75 1.27
N ASP A 157 17.29 3.72 2.02
CA ASP A 157 17.97 3.44 3.29
C ASP A 157 16.97 3.34 4.46
N GLU A 158 17.44 2.86 5.62
CA GLU A 158 16.62 2.63 6.82
C GLU A 158 15.95 3.90 7.37
N ASN A 159 16.47 5.10 7.05
CA ASN A 159 15.94 6.38 7.53
C ASN A 159 15.13 7.12 6.45
N ALA A 160 14.93 6.49 5.28
CA ALA A 160 14.23 7.11 4.18
C ALA A 160 12.76 7.33 4.52
N THR A 161 12.28 8.55 4.27
CA THR A 161 10.87 8.94 4.46
C THR A 161 10.05 8.88 3.17
N SER A 162 10.72 8.67 2.04
CA SER A 162 10.11 8.58 0.72
C SER A 162 11.06 8.00 -0.31
N GLY A 163 10.53 7.31 -1.31
CA GLY A 163 11.20 6.91 -2.54
C GLY A 163 10.62 5.62 -3.07
N ASP A 164 11.31 4.97 -4.00
CA ASP A 164 10.68 3.94 -4.84
C ASP A 164 11.38 2.58 -4.69
N ILE A 165 10.56 1.52 -4.77
CA ILE A 165 11.05 0.17 -5.03
C ILE A 165 10.75 -0.16 -6.47
N THR A 166 11.76 -0.65 -7.19
CA THR A 166 11.56 -1.14 -8.55
C THR A 166 11.51 -2.66 -8.55
N ILE A 167 10.41 -3.22 -9.05
CA ILE A 167 10.21 -4.67 -9.16
C ILE A 167 10.09 -5.06 -10.62
N VAL A 168 10.92 -6.00 -11.06
CA VAL A 168 10.92 -6.51 -12.43
C VAL A 168 10.23 -7.87 -12.46
N TYR A 169 9.17 -7.99 -13.26
CA TYR A 169 8.42 -9.22 -13.47
C TYR A 169 8.72 -9.81 -14.84
N SER A 170 8.80 -11.12 -14.92
CA SER A 170 8.90 -11.81 -16.20
C SER A 170 7.53 -11.87 -16.89
N CYS A 171 7.48 -11.52 -18.18
CA CYS A 171 6.36 -11.86 -19.06
C CYS A 171 6.77 -12.85 -20.17
N SER A 172 7.61 -13.83 -19.85
CA SER A 172 7.88 -14.99 -20.71
C SER A 172 6.85 -16.10 -20.58
#